data_AF-A0A5J6UCU8-F1
#
_entry.id   AF-A0A5J6UCU8-F1
#
_cell.length_a   1.000
_cell.length_b   1.000
_cell.length_c   1.000
_cell.angle_alpha   90.00
_cell.angle_beta   90.00
_cell.angle_gamma   90.00
#
_symmetry.space_group_name_H-M   'P 1'
#
loop_
_entity.id
_entity.type
_entity.pdbx_description
1 polymer ?
#
loop_
_entity_poly.entity_id
_entity_poly.type
_entity_poly.pdbx_seq_one_letter_code
_entity_poly.pdbx_strand_id
1 'polypeptide(L)'
;MNRAPGRRPGRRLGALLASAALCAATAVPVAGPAAAASPSPAAAAGREPMLLGVTAHGAADLAEREEETGRPLAAVRVFRRWGEPVVDDFVRSRARSHVFFVSVKARRPDGSKLRWADIASAAPGSDIDGEIRRQARALKELPGTVWFTFNHEPENSASAGMGRPREYADAWRRVVSTFREEGARGVRHVWTLTDAAYGRDASRYYPGDGYVDAIGVDAYNWFTCRGRDEGWRSLAELIQRHRRFGDRHPGKELMILETGTVEDPADPGRKARWLADATALFQRPEYRRYTALLHWDARHGRPEGPTCAWDYRSSEPSLRAWRAMAAAPVFAASVPCPPNCREEDAGGGALGPVLAAVGAAGVLAALGAGGWLLLRSSRRRPGTGGGPGSAGGTGGTGGTGGG
;
A
#
# COMPACT_ATOMS: atom_id res chain seq x y z
N MET A 1 -6.42 70.56 -3.58
CA MET A 1 -5.71 71.69 -2.94
C MET A 1 -6.72 72.48 -2.11
N ASN A 2 -6.47 72.73 -0.81
CA ASN A 2 -6.84 73.95 -0.05
C ASN A 2 -6.36 73.82 1.42
N ARG A 3 -6.41 74.91 2.22
CA ARG A 3 -5.60 75.11 3.46
C ARG A 3 -6.40 75.39 4.75
N ALA A 4 -5.97 74.77 5.87
CA ALA A 4 -5.98 75.25 7.28
C ALA A 4 -7.34 75.66 7.92
N PRO A 5 -7.41 76.14 9.21
CA PRO A 5 -6.63 75.95 10.46
C PRO A 5 -7.49 75.28 11.59
N GLY A 6 -7.18 75.21 12.91
CA GLY A 6 -5.95 75.41 13.71
C GLY A 6 -6.17 75.98 15.15
N ARG A 7 -5.65 75.31 16.21
CA ARG A 7 -5.67 75.63 17.69
C ARG A 7 -7.02 75.38 18.43
N ARG A 8 -7.15 74.70 19.60
CA ARG A 8 -6.52 74.72 20.98
C ARG A 8 -6.96 75.92 21.86
N PRO A 9 -6.99 75.82 23.23
CA PRO A 9 -7.32 74.70 24.15
C PRO A 9 -8.03 75.10 25.49
N GLY A 10 -8.33 74.14 26.40
CA GLY A 10 -8.57 74.37 27.86
C GLY A 10 -9.96 73.94 28.39
N ARG A 11 -10.20 73.75 29.71
CA ARG A 11 -9.37 73.89 30.93
C ARG A 11 -9.66 72.79 31.99
N ARG A 12 -8.57 72.26 32.57
CA ARG A 12 -8.32 71.87 33.98
C ARG A 12 -9.49 71.56 34.96
N LEU A 13 -9.39 70.38 35.59
CA LEU A 13 -9.14 70.12 37.03
C LEU A 13 -8.19 68.88 37.08
N GLY A 14 -7.65 68.31 38.17
CA GLY A 14 -7.62 68.55 39.63
C GLY A 14 -7.26 67.20 40.29
N ALA A 15 -6.01 66.91 40.71
CA ALA A 15 -5.38 67.19 42.01
C ALA A 15 -6.27 66.75 43.20
N LEU A 16 -5.90 65.86 44.14
CA LEU A 16 -4.66 65.59 44.90
C LEU A 16 -4.65 64.08 45.35
N LEU A 17 -3.63 63.39 45.91
CA LEU A 17 -2.18 63.58 46.16
C LEU A 17 -1.48 62.19 46.42
N ALA A 18 -0.15 62.17 46.32
CA ALA A 18 0.95 61.45 47.04
C ALA A 18 0.68 60.28 48.06
N SER A 19 1.64 59.38 48.40
CA SER A 19 3.12 59.55 48.46
C SER A 19 3.95 58.24 48.35
N ALA A 20 5.24 58.39 47.98
CA ALA A 20 6.38 57.47 48.20
C ALA A 20 6.35 56.08 47.48
N ALA A 21 7.49 55.45 47.13
CA ALA A 21 8.87 55.64 47.60
C ALA A 21 9.97 55.47 46.51
N LEU A 22 11.16 55.97 46.86
CA LEU A 22 12.52 55.71 46.32
C LEU A 22 12.70 55.19 44.88
N CYS A 23 13.39 55.99 44.06
CA CYS A 23 14.04 55.53 42.84
C CYS A 23 15.33 54.75 43.16
N ALA A 24 15.43 53.50 42.70
CA ALA A 24 16.70 52.80 42.53
C ALA A 24 16.99 52.66 41.03
N ALA A 25 18.18 53.05 40.59
CA ALA A 25 18.56 52.99 39.18
C ALA A 25 18.97 51.56 38.80
N THR A 26 18.14 50.86 38.02
CA THR A 26 18.50 49.56 37.43
C THR A 26 19.06 49.75 36.03
N ALA A 27 20.23 49.17 35.77
CA ALA A 27 20.79 49.13 34.41
C ALA A 27 19.94 48.20 33.55
N VAL A 28 19.52 48.66 32.37
CA VAL A 28 18.82 47.83 31.39
C VAL A 28 19.85 46.91 30.72
N PRO A 29 19.75 45.58 30.85
CA PRO A 29 20.65 44.68 30.14
C PRO A 29 20.31 44.71 28.64
N VAL A 30 21.28 45.10 27.81
CA VAL A 30 21.17 44.95 26.36
C VAL A 30 21.24 43.46 26.04
N ALA A 31 20.11 42.90 25.60
CA ALA A 31 20.04 41.49 25.20
C ALA A 31 20.94 41.26 23.98
N GLY A 32 22.00 40.46 24.15
CA GLY A 32 22.83 39.99 23.05
C GLY A 32 22.03 39.09 22.09
N PRO A 33 22.52 38.89 20.84
CA PRO A 33 21.85 38.01 19.89
C PRO A 33 21.76 36.59 20.46
N ALA A 34 20.53 36.05 20.50
CA ALA A 34 20.29 34.72 21.03
C ALA A 34 21.08 33.67 20.23
N ALA A 35 21.97 32.95 20.91
CA ALA A 35 22.67 31.83 20.31
C ALA A 35 21.65 30.80 19.80
N ALA A 36 21.72 30.47 18.51
CA ALA A 36 20.83 29.50 17.90
C ALA A 36 21.01 28.14 18.60
N ALA A 37 19.96 27.67 19.28
CA ALA A 37 20.02 26.41 20.02
C ALA A 37 20.31 25.26 19.05
N SER A 38 21.44 24.57 19.26
CA SER A 38 21.80 23.38 18.50
C SER A 38 20.67 22.35 18.57
N PRO A 39 20.27 21.73 17.45
CA PRO A 39 19.18 20.76 17.45
C PRO A 39 19.52 19.58 18.36
N SER A 40 18.61 19.25 19.28
CA SER A 40 18.79 18.15 20.22
C SER A 40 18.92 16.80 19.49
N PRO A 41 19.77 15.85 19.93
CA PRO A 41 20.01 14.57 19.26
C PRO A 41 18.76 13.72 18.98
N ALA A 42 17.64 13.98 19.68
CA ALA A 42 16.34 13.33 19.43
C ALA A 42 15.82 13.50 17.98
N ALA A 43 16.35 14.45 17.20
CA ALA A 43 16.04 14.60 15.78
C ALA A 43 16.61 13.47 14.88
N ALA A 44 17.49 12.62 15.42
CA ALA A 44 18.12 11.49 14.70
C ALA A 44 17.46 10.12 14.99
N ALA A 45 16.22 10.10 15.49
CA ALA A 45 15.43 8.87 15.52
C ALA A 45 15.23 8.34 14.09
N GLY A 46 15.74 7.14 13.81
CA GLY A 46 15.60 6.50 12.50
C GLY A 46 14.13 6.33 12.12
N ARG A 47 13.81 6.55 10.85
CA ARG A 47 12.47 6.28 10.33
C ARG A 47 12.26 4.77 10.24
N GLU A 48 11.16 4.29 10.80
CA GLU A 48 10.67 2.92 10.56
C GLU A 48 10.56 2.65 9.05
N PRO A 49 11.18 1.57 8.54
CA PRO A 49 11.10 1.21 7.13
C PRO A 49 9.66 1.01 6.65
N MET A 50 9.41 1.30 5.37
CA MET A 50 8.11 1.08 4.75
C MET A 50 7.83 -0.41 4.54
N LEU A 51 6.58 -0.80 4.79
CA LEU A 51 6.05 -2.07 4.30
C LEU A 51 6.04 -2.05 2.77
N LEU A 52 6.89 -2.85 2.14
CA LEU A 52 6.75 -3.22 0.73
C LEU A 52 5.87 -4.46 0.62
N GLY A 53 4.95 -4.46 -0.35
CA GLY A 53 4.02 -5.57 -0.54
C GLY A 53 3.40 -5.64 -1.92
N VAL A 54 2.45 -6.56 -2.05
CA VAL A 54 1.76 -6.95 -3.30
C VAL A 54 0.30 -7.27 -3.02
N THR A 55 -0.51 -7.40 -4.07
CA THR A 55 -1.77 -8.17 -4.00
C THR A 55 -1.47 -9.65 -4.21
N ALA A 56 -2.06 -10.54 -3.41
CA ALA A 56 -1.96 -11.98 -3.62
C ALA A 56 -3.31 -12.70 -3.44
N HIS A 57 -3.48 -13.78 -4.20
CA HIS A 57 -4.69 -14.60 -4.30
C HIS A 57 -4.59 -15.96 -3.59
N GLY A 58 -3.42 -16.29 -3.01
CA GLY A 58 -3.21 -17.52 -2.25
C GLY A 58 -1.76 -17.73 -1.86
N ALA A 59 -1.49 -18.80 -1.11
CA ALA A 59 -0.15 -19.08 -0.57
C ALA A 59 0.92 -19.37 -1.64
N ALA A 60 0.53 -19.98 -2.77
CA ALA A 60 1.43 -20.22 -3.92
C ALA A 60 1.68 -18.93 -4.72
N ASP A 61 0.62 -18.16 -4.97
CA ASP A 61 0.64 -16.87 -5.67
C ASP A 61 1.50 -15.83 -4.92
N LEU A 62 1.54 -15.89 -3.59
CA LEU A 62 2.49 -15.14 -2.77
C LEU A 62 3.93 -15.69 -2.90
N ALA A 63 4.13 -17.00 -2.75
CA ALA A 63 5.46 -17.61 -2.79
C ALA A 63 6.21 -17.38 -4.13
N GLU A 64 5.49 -17.44 -5.26
CA GLU A 64 5.98 -17.08 -6.60
C GLU A 64 6.58 -15.65 -6.58
N ARG A 65 5.85 -14.69 -6.01
CA ARG A 65 6.30 -13.28 -5.93
C ARG A 65 7.48 -13.09 -4.99
N GLU A 66 7.56 -13.84 -3.89
CA GLU A 66 8.67 -13.75 -2.94
C GLU A 66 9.97 -14.34 -3.52
N GLU A 67 9.88 -15.47 -4.25
CA GLU A 67 10.99 -16.04 -5.03
C GLU A 67 11.48 -15.06 -6.10
N GLU A 68 10.55 -14.47 -6.86
CA GLU A 68 10.87 -13.48 -7.88
C GLU A 68 11.47 -12.20 -7.31
N THR A 69 10.97 -11.74 -6.17
CA THR A 69 11.50 -10.58 -5.44
C THR A 69 12.88 -10.87 -4.83
N GLY A 70 13.19 -12.14 -4.57
CA GLY A 70 14.44 -12.58 -3.93
C GLY A 70 14.47 -12.38 -2.41
N ARG A 71 13.32 -12.08 -1.79
CA ARG A 71 13.12 -11.95 -0.34
C ARG A 71 11.63 -12.01 0.02
N PRO A 72 11.28 -12.33 1.27
CA PRO A 72 9.91 -12.20 1.76
C PRO A 72 9.38 -10.76 1.71
N LEU A 73 8.08 -10.63 1.46
CA LEU A 73 7.35 -9.36 1.33
C LEU A 73 6.63 -9.01 2.64
N ALA A 74 6.78 -7.76 3.10
CA ALA A 74 6.29 -7.38 4.43
C ALA A 74 4.75 -7.22 4.51
N ALA A 75 4.09 -6.98 3.37
CA ALA A 75 2.65 -6.75 3.31
C ALA A 75 1.94 -7.46 2.14
N VAL A 76 0.68 -7.83 2.36
CA VAL A 76 -0.17 -8.52 1.38
C VAL A 76 -1.57 -7.91 1.36
N ARG A 77 -2.01 -7.35 0.22
CA ARG A 77 -3.40 -6.91 0.00
C ARG A 77 -4.25 -8.09 -0.47
N VAL A 78 -5.42 -8.24 0.13
CA VAL A 78 -6.41 -9.27 -0.23
C VAL A 78 -7.80 -8.63 -0.36
N PHE A 79 -8.58 -9.10 -1.32
CA PHE A 79 -9.87 -8.50 -1.68
C PHE A 79 -11.01 -9.46 -1.40
N ARG A 80 -12.10 -8.95 -0.82
CA ARG A 80 -13.30 -9.71 -0.47
C ARG A 80 -14.56 -8.96 -0.90
N ARG A 81 -15.58 -9.72 -1.26
CA ARG A 81 -16.96 -9.26 -1.36
C ARG A 81 -17.58 -9.24 0.03
N TRP A 82 -18.58 -8.39 0.23
CA TRP A 82 -19.33 -8.32 1.48
C TRP A 82 -20.02 -9.65 1.75
N GLY A 83 -19.82 -10.23 2.93
CA GLY A 83 -20.35 -11.54 3.31
C GLY A 83 -19.42 -12.72 3.01
N GLU A 84 -18.32 -12.53 2.28
CA GLU A 84 -17.25 -13.53 2.21
C GLU A 84 -16.44 -13.57 3.51
N PRO A 85 -15.79 -14.71 3.85
CA PRO A 85 -14.83 -14.78 4.95
C PRO A 85 -13.66 -13.80 4.76
N VAL A 86 -13.54 -12.82 5.65
CA VAL A 86 -12.41 -11.88 5.68
C VAL A 86 -11.10 -12.52 6.15
N VAL A 87 -11.17 -13.70 6.74
CA VAL A 87 -10.01 -14.52 7.14
C VAL A 87 -10.23 -15.98 6.74
N ASP A 88 -9.63 -16.37 5.62
CA ASP A 88 -9.48 -17.75 5.18
C ASP A 88 -8.15 -18.35 5.68
N ASP A 89 -7.83 -19.56 5.24
CA ASP A 89 -6.62 -20.27 5.66
C ASP A 89 -5.32 -19.68 5.10
N PHE A 90 -5.36 -18.93 3.98
CA PHE A 90 -4.20 -18.21 3.47
C PHE A 90 -3.86 -17.01 4.36
N VAL A 91 -4.87 -16.18 4.68
CA VAL A 91 -4.70 -15.06 5.62
C VAL A 91 -4.28 -15.58 7.00
N ARG A 92 -4.95 -16.62 7.50
CA ARG A 92 -4.69 -17.22 8.83
C ARG A 92 -3.29 -17.82 8.96
N SER A 93 -2.80 -18.54 7.94
CA SER A 93 -1.47 -19.17 7.97
C SER A 93 -0.32 -18.17 7.83
N ARG A 94 -0.50 -17.07 7.08
CA ARG A 94 0.58 -16.09 6.81
C ARG A 94 0.59 -14.88 7.74
N ALA A 95 -0.48 -14.58 8.49
CA ALA A 95 -0.56 -13.40 9.37
C ALA A 95 0.50 -13.32 10.49
N ARG A 96 1.25 -14.40 10.78
CA ARG A 96 2.41 -14.36 11.71
C ARG A 96 3.67 -13.76 11.10
N SER A 97 3.78 -13.74 9.77
CA SER A 97 4.97 -13.27 9.03
C SER A 97 4.65 -12.15 8.03
N HIS A 98 3.38 -11.77 7.85
CA HIS A 98 2.93 -10.79 6.86
C HIS A 98 1.87 -9.83 7.44
N VAL A 99 1.98 -8.54 7.15
CA VAL A 99 0.93 -7.55 7.45
C VAL A 99 -0.16 -7.62 6.37
N PHE A 100 -1.36 -8.05 6.73
CA PHE A 100 -2.47 -8.14 5.79
C PHE A 100 -3.24 -6.82 5.64
N PHE A 101 -3.57 -6.48 4.40
CA PHE A 101 -4.43 -5.37 3.99
C PHE A 101 -5.74 -5.92 3.40
N VAL A 102 -6.75 -6.12 4.24
CA VAL A 102 -8.03 -6.73 3.88
C VAL A 102 -9.01 -5.67 3.35
N SER A 103 -9.31 -5.74 2.06
CA SER A 103 -10.20 -4.83 1.35
C SER A 103 -11.58 -5.45 1.10
N VAL A 104 -12.63 -4.97 1.77
CA VAL A 104 -14.01 -5.48 1.61
C VAL A 104 -14.85 -4.52 0.77
N LYS A 105 -15.23 -4.90 -0.46
CA LYS A 105 -16.10 -4.06 -1.32
C LYS A 105 -17.57 -4.25 -0.92
N ALA A 106 -18.39 -3.19 -1.02
CA ALA A 106 -19.83 -3.21 -0.71
C ALA A 106 -20.67 -3.90 -1.81
N ARG A 107 -20.25 -5.10 -2.22
CA ARG A 107 -20.87 -5.95 -3.24
C ARG A 107 -20.93 -7.37 -2.67
N ARG A 108 -22.07 -8.07 -2.79
CA ARG A 108 -22.27 -9.44 -2.29
C ARG A 108 -21.70 -10.49 -3.28
N PRO A 109 -21.59 -11.79 -2.90
CA PRO A 109 -21.04 -12.83 -3.78
C PRO A 109 -21.81 -13.01 -5.10
N ASP A 110 -23.15 -12.91 -5.04
CA ASP A 110 -24.06 -12.88 -6.20
C ASP A 110 -23.86 -11.70 -7.17
N GLY A 111 -23.00 -10.73 -6.80
CA GLY A 111 -22.73 -9.54 -7.59
C GLY A 111 -23.68 -8.36 -7.35
N SER A 112 -24.69 -8.51 -6.47
CA SER A 112 -25.55 -7.40 -6.02
C SER A 112 -24.76 -6.37 -5.20
N LYS A 113 -25.22 -5.12 -5.20
CA LYS A 113 -24.55 -3.99 -4.54
C LYS A 113 -25.28 -3.66 -3.24
N LEU A 114 -24.57 -3.72 -2.10
CA LEU A 114 -25.11 -3.32 -0.82
C LEU A 114 -25.03 -1.79 -0.71
N ARG A 115 -26.15 -1.14 -0.35
CA ARG A 115 -26.18 0.32 -0.29
C ARG A 115 -25.44 0.84 0.93
N TRP A 116 -24.71 1.93 0.78
CA TRP A 116 -24.05 2.58 1.92
C TRP A 116 -25.06 3.16 2.92
N ALA A 117 -26.22 3.62 2.45
CA ALA A 117 -27.31 4.05 3.33
C ALA A 117 -27.73 2.93 4.30
N ASP A 118 -27.97 1.72 3.79
CA ASP A 118 -28.39 0.55 4.58
C ASP A 118 -27.29 0.10 5.57
N ILE A 119 -26.01 0.23 5.19
CA ILE A 119 -24.87 0.00 6.10
C ILE A 119 -24.81 1.07 7.19
N ALA A 120 -25.02 2.35 6.84
CA ALA A 120 -24.99 3.45 7.80
C ALA A 120 -26.14 3.39 8.82
N SER A 121 -27.33 2.95 8.40
CA SER A 121 -28.52 2.82 9.25
C SER A 121 -28.70 1.45 9.89
N ALA A 122 -27.80 0.50 9.66
CA ALA A 122 -27.87 -0.87 10.17
C ALA A 122 -28.04 -0.91 11.69
N ALA A 123 -29.25 -1.28 12.15
CA ALA A 123 -29.58 -1.37 13.57
C ALA A 123 -28.79 -2.50 14.27
N PRO A 124 -28.46 -2.38 15.57
CA PRO A 124 -27.84 -3.47 16.33
C PRO A 124 -28.66 -4.76 16.23
N GLY A 125 -28.00 -5.88 15.92
CA GLY A 125 -28.65 -7.18 15.73
C GLY A 125 -29.32 -7.40 14.37
N SER A 126 -29.36 -6.40 13.46
CA SER A 126 -29.72 -6.64 12.06
C SER A 126 -28.68 -7.50 11.35
N ASP A 127 -29.05 -8.14 10.22
CA ASP A 127 -28.12 -8.97 9.44
C ASP A 127 -26.84 -8.22 9.05
N ILE A 128 -26.95 -6.94 8.67
CA ILE A 128 -25.81 -6.11 8.27
C ILE A 128 -24.90 -5.79 9.47
N ASP A 129 -25.45 -5.47 10.64
CA ASP A 129 -24.69 -5.31 11.89
C ASP A 129 -24.01 -6.64 12.28
N GLY A 130 -24.72 -7.76 12.17
CA GLY A 130 -24.19 -9.11 12.36
C GLY A 130 -23.06 -9.47 11.39
N GLU A 131 -23.16 -9.08 10.12
CA GLU A 131 -22.11 -9.23 9.11
C GLU A 131 -20.86 -8.42 9.47
N ILE A 132 -21.01 -7.16 9.90
CA ILE A 132 -19.89 -6.32 10.35
C ILE A 132 -19.22 -6.92 11.61
N ARG A 133 -20.02 -7.36 12.59
CA ARG A 133 -19.50 -8.00 13.82
C ARG A 133 -18.76 -9.30 13.53
N ARG A 134 -19.23 -10.12 12.58
CA ARG A 134 -18.52 -11.33 12.13
C ARG A 134 -17.17 -10.98 11.50
N GLN A 135 -17.10 -9.93 10.67
CA GLN A 135 -15.83 -9.45 10.10
C GLN A 135 -14.87 -8.95 11.19
N ALA A 136 -15.34 -8.12 12.10
CA ALA A 136 -14.56 -7.57 13.21
C ALA A 136 -13.96 -8.67 14.10
N ARG A 137 -14.77 -9.67 14.50
CA ARG A 137 -14.28 -10.82 15.28
C ARG A 137 -13.28 -11.68 14.50
N ALA A 138 -13.57 -12.01 13.24
CA ALA A 138 -12.64 -12.81 12.44
C ALA A 138 -11.24 -12.17 12.29
N LEU A 139 -11.19 -10.83 12.15
CA LEU A 139 -9.93 -10.08 12.05
C LEU A 139 -9.26 -9.83 13.41
N LYS A 140 -10.02 -9.82 14.51
CA LYS A 140 -9.52 -9.69 15.89
C LYS A 140 -8.69 -10.90 16.35
N GLU A 141 -9.00 -12.10 15.85
CA GLU A 141 -8.26 -13.33 16.18
C GLU A 141 -6.92 -13.45 15.43
N LEU A 142 -6.58 -12.50 14.54
CA LEU A 142 -5.28 -12.47 13.86
C LEU A 142 -4.20 -11.83 14.75
N PRO A 143 -2.96 -12.34 14.72
CA PRO A 143 -1.85 -11.77 15.47
C PRO A 143 -1.38 -10.44 14.86
N GLY A 144 -0.85 -9.56 15.72
CA GLY A 144 -0.19 -8.32 15.28
C GLY A 144 -1.16 -7.22 14.84
N THR A 145 -0.82 -6.53 13.74
CA THR A 145 -1.62 -5.46 13.15
C THR A 145 -2.15 -5.90 11.79
N VAL A 146 -3.46 -5.74 11.58
CA VAL A 146 -4.13 -5.99 10.31
C VAL A 146 -4.79 -4.71 9.83
N TRP A 147 -4.58 -4.35 8.57
CA TRP A 147 -5.20 -3.19 7.96
C TRP A 147 -6.49 -3.58 7.26
N PHE A 148 -7.55 -2.81 7.49
CA PHE A 148 -8.88 -3.00 6.93
C PHE A 148 -9.30 -1.78 6.09
N THR A 149 -9.88 -2.05 4.92
CA THR A 149 -10.47 -1.03 4.04
C THR A 149 -11.92 -1.38 3.72
N PHE A 150 -12.86 -0.58 4.23
CA PHE A 150 -14.25 -0.64 3.75
C PHE A 150 -14.36 0.08 2.40
N ASN A 151 -14.60 -0.72 1.36
CA ASN A 151 -14.90 -0.30 -0.01
C ASN A 151 -13.97 0.83 -0.51
N HIS A 152 -12.73 0.46 -0.82
CA HIS A 152 -11.75 1.32 -1.54
C HIS A 152 -12.35 1.97 -2.78
N GLU A 153 -11.80 3.09 -3.23
CA GLU A 153 -12.25 3.86 -4.41
C GLU A 153 -13.79 4.01 -4.51
N PRO A 154 -14.48 4.54 -3.47
CA PRO A 154 -15.92 4.76 -3.49
C PRO A 154 -16.37 5.79 -4.55
N GLU A 155 -15.46 6.58 -5.09
CA GLU A 155 -15.69 7.53 -6.19
C GLU A 155 -15.50 6.92 -7.59
N ASN A 156 -15.13 5.64 -7.69
CA ASN A 156 -14.96 4.96 -8.98
C ASN A 156 -16.28 4.39 -9.55
N SER A 157 -16.26 4.03 -10.84
CA SER A 157 -17.43 3.48 -11.53
C SER A 157 -17.85 2.09 -11.03
N ALA A 158 -16.94 1.30 -10.44
CA ALA A 158 -17.30 0.02 -9.83
C ALA A 158 -18.20 0.20 -8.58
N SER A 159 -18.07 1.33 -7.88
CA SER A 159 -18.95 1.73 -6.77
C SER A 159 -20.21 2.53 -7.18
N ALA A 160 -20.41 2.81 -8.48
CA ALA A 160 -21.62 3.47 -8.96
C ALA A 160 -22.89 2.70 -8.53
N GLY A 161 -23.89 3.41 -8.00
CA GLY A 161 -25.13 2.83 -7.49
C GLY A 161 -25.09 2.31 -6.04
N MET A 162 -23.93 2.28 -5.37
CA MET A 162 -23.87 1.94 -3.94
C MET A 162 -24.39 3.08 -3.04
N GLY A 163 -24.19 4.34 -3.43
CA GLY A 163 -24.77 5.48 -2.72
C GLY A 163 -24.13 6.82 -3.05
N ARG A 164 -24.31 7.79 -2.15
CA ARG A 164 -23.73 9.14 -2.21
C ARG A 164 -22.47 9.26 -1.32
N PRO A 165 -21.58 10.24 -1.54
CA PRO A 165 -20.34 10.37 -0.76
C PRO A 165 -20.54 10.45 0.77
N ARG A 166 -21.60 11.14 1.21
CA ARG A 166 -21.97 11.20 2.64
C ARG A 166 -22.46 9.83 3.16
N GLU A 167 -23.26 9.11 2.38
CA GLU A 167 -23.71 7.76 2.74
C GLU A 167 -22.53 6.81 2.94
N TYR A 168 -21.49 6.91 2.09
CA TYR A 168 -20.23 6.19 2.29
C TYR A 168 -19.51 6.59 3.58
N ALA A 169 -19.38 7.90 3.86
CA ALA A 169 -18.72 8.37 5.06
C ALA A 169 -19.45 7.94 6.34
N ASP A 170 -20.78 7.95 6.34
CA ASP A 170 -21.62 7.50 7.45
C ASP A 170 -21.60 5.95 7.57
N ALA A 171 -21.53 5.20 6.46
CA ALA A 171 -21.33 3.75 6.46
C ALA A 171 -19.95 3.35 7.03
N TRP A 172 -18.89 4.04 6.64
CA TRP A 172 -17.55 3.85 7.19
C TRP A 172 -17.55 4.08 8.71
N ARG A 173 -18.18 5.17 9.18
CA ARG A 173 -18.34 5.46 10.62
C ARG A 173 -19.04 4.31 11.34
N ARG A 174 -20.11 3.74 10.77
CA ARG A 174 -20.82 2.59 11.37
C ARG A 174 -19.90 1.37 11.47
N VAL A 175 -19.25 0.97 10.37
CA VAL A 175 -18.31 -0.17 10.35
C VAL A 175 -17.21 -0.02 11.39
N VAL A 176 -16.50 1.11 11.41
CA VAL A 176 -15.39 1.35 12.35
C VAL A 176 -15.86 1.46 13.81
N SER A 177 -17.10 1.92 14.05
CA SER A 177 -17.69 1.89 15.40
C SER A 177 -17.93 0.46 15.87
N THR A 178 -18.56 -0.38 15.05
CA THR A 178 -18.82 -1.79 15.37
C THR A 178 -17.52 -2.59 15.57
N PHE A 179 -16.45 -2.32 14.80
CA PHE A 179 -15.13 -2.93 15.03
C PHE A 179 -14.55 -2.58 16.41
N ARG A 180 -14.79 -1.36 16.90
CA ARG A 180 -14.37 -0.91 18.24
C ARG A 180 -15.24 -1.53 19.35
N GLU A 181 -16.55 -1.67 19.12
CA GLU A 181 -17.48 -2.36 20.02
C GLU A 181 -17.09 -3.82 20.25
N GLU A 182 -16.71 -4.55 19.20
CA GLU A 182 -16.20 -5.94 19.29
C GLU A 182 -14.80 -6.03 19.92
N GLY A 183 -14.15 -4.90 20.18
CA GLY A 183 -12.81 -4.83 20.77
C GLY A 183 -11.69 -5.27 19.82
N ALA A 184 -11.85 -5.10 18.51
CA ALA A 184 -10.89 -5.50 17.47
C ALA A 184 -9.66 -4.56 17.41
N ARG A 185 -8.94 -4.40 18.53
CA ARG A 185 -7.87 -3.39 18.71
C ARG A 185 -6.64 -3.58 17.81
N GLY A 186 -6.42 -4.80 17.28
CA GLY A 186 -5.37 -5.07 16.28
C GLY A 186 -5.74 -4.63 14.86
N VAL A 187 -6.99 -4.23 14.61
CA VAL A 187 -7.45 -3.79 13.29
C VAL A 187 -7.30 -2.27 13.15
N ARG A 188 -6.52 -1.87 12.15
CA ARG A 188 -6.28 -0.48 11.74
C ARG A 188 -7.04 -0.17 10.45
N HIS A 189 -7.53 1.06 10.29
CA HIS A 189 -8.47 1.42 9.23
C HIS A 189 -7.82 2.39 8.24
N VAL A 190 -7.63 1.95 6.99
CA VAL A 190 -6.98 2.75 5.94
C VAL A 190 -7.97 3.17 4.85
N TRP A 191 -8.32 4.46 4.86
CA TRP A 191 -9.33 5.03 3.96
C TRP A 191 -8.69 5.40 2.62
N THR A 192 -9.16 4.80 1.52
CA THR A 192 -8.39 4.69 0.27
C THR A 192 -9.21 5.07 -0.96
N LEU A 193 -8.69 6.01 -1.76
CA LEU A 193 -9.28 6.55 -2.99
C LEU A 193 -8.27 6.55 -4.15
N THR A 194 -8.72 6.80 -5.39
CA THR A 194 -7.82 7.08 -6.54
C THR A 194 -6.97 8.34 -6.35
N ASP A 195 -5.82 8.42 -7.02
CA ASP A 195 -4.99 9.64 -7.09
C ASP A 195 -5.80 10.89 -7.50
N ALA A 196 -6.70 10.72 -8.48
CA ALA A 196 -7.56 11.76 -9.03
C ALA A 196 -8.60 12.28 -8.02
N ALA A 197 -9.12 11.42 -7.13
CA ALA A 197 -10.13 11.79 -6.14
C ALA A 197 -9.64 12.89 -5.19
N TYR A 198 -8.36 12.85 -4.83
CA TYR A 198 -7.68 13.87 -4.01
C TYR A 198 -7.64 15.26 -4.67
N GLY A 199 -7.93 15.36 -5.97
CA GLY A 199 -8.12 16.63 -6.66
C GLY A 199 -9.57 17.09 -6.83
N ARG A 200 -10.57 16.28 -6.44
CA ARG A 200 -11.95 16.43 -6.91
C ARG A 200 -13.01 16.24 -5.81
N ASP A 201 -13.00 15.10 -5.12
CA ASP A 201 -14.09 14.67 -4.23
C ASP A 201 -13.65 14.22 -2.84
N ALA A 202 -12.35 14.06 -2.57
CA ALA A 202 -11.86 13.35 -1.38
C ALA A 202 -12.46 13.84 -0.04
N SER A 203 -12.70 15.14 0.14
CA SER A 203 -13.34 15.69 1.34
C SER A 203 -14.81 15.30 1.52
N ARG A 204 -15.51 14.91 0.44
CA ARG A 204 -16.92 14.46 0.44
C ARG A 204 -17.08 13.02 0.93
N TYR A 205 -16.04 12.20 0.75
CA TYR A 205 -15.98 10.80 1.17
C TYR A 205 -15.26 10.59 2.51
N TYR A 206 -14.64 11.63 3.07
CA TYR A 206 -13.81 11.50 4.27
C TYR A 206 -14.66 11.36 5.55
N PRO A 207 -14.53 10.27 6.31
CA PRO A 207 -15.33 10.02 7.51
C PRO A 207 -14.85 10.83 8.73
N GLY A 208 -13.67 11.47 8.65
CA GLY A 208 -13.08 12.27 9.72
C GLY A 208 -11.99 11.51 10.48
N ASP A 209 -11.00 12.25 11.02
CA ASP A 209 -9.82 11.71 11.69
C ASP A 209 -10.12 10.74 12.86
N GLY A 210 -11.29 10.85 13.48
CA GLY A 210 -11.74 9.92 14.52
C GLY A 210 -12.05 8.49 14.02
N TYR A 211 -12.08 8.25 12.71
CA TYR A 211 -12.46 6.98 12.09
C TYR A 211 -11.42 6.44 11.09
N VAL A 212 -10.26 7.08 10.97
CA VAL A 212 -9.21 6.73 10.01
C VAL A 212 -7.88 6.63 10.75
N ASP A 213 -7.14 5.55 10.57
CA ASP A 213 -5.80 5.37 11.12
C ASP A 213 -4.73 5.80 10.09
N ALA A 214 -4.91 5.42 8.82
CA ALA A 214 -4.08 5.87 7.69
C ALA A 214 -4.91 6.35 6.48
N ILE A 215 -4.33 7.24 5.69
CA ILE A 215 -4.94 7.76 4.45
C ILE A 215 -4.24 7.07 3.27
N GLY A 216 -4.96 6.21 2.56
CA GLY A 216 -4.46 5.42 1.44
C GLY A 216 -4.71 6.07 0.07
N VAL A 217 -3.86 5.76 -0.91
CA VAL A 217 -4.11 6.06 -2.32
C VAL A 217 -3.86 4.82 -3.20
N ASP A 218 -4.74 4.65 -4.18
CA ASP A 218 -4.59 3.71 -5.29
C ASP A 218 -4.18 4.54 -6.53
N ALA A 219 -2.97 4.31 -7.06
CA ALA A 219 -2.24 5.29 -7.87
C ALA A 219 -1.47 4.69 -9.06
N TYR A 220 -1.96 4.88 -10.28
CA TYR A 220 -1.46 4.19 -11.49
C TYR A 220 -0.99 5.15 -12.60
N ASN A 221 0.18 4.86 -13.19
CA ASN A 221 0.62 5.52 -14.43
C ASN A 221 0.02 4.81 -15.66
N TRP A 222 -1.20 5.19 -16.03
CA TRP A 222 -1.92 4.61 -17.16
C TRP A 222 -1.26 4.81 -18.53
N PHE A 223 -0.50 5.89 -18.71
CA PHE A 223 0.13 6.27 -19.98
C PHE A 223 -0.84 6.08 -21.17
N THR A 224 -0.58 5.11 -22.05
CA THR A 224 -1.41 4.80 -23.23
C THR A 224 -2.34 3.59 -23.05
N CYS A 225 -2.24 2.82 -21.96
CA CYS A 225 -2.83 1.48 -21.84
C CYS A 225 -4.37 1.45 -21.77
N ARG A 226 -5.03 2.61 -21.71
CA ARG A 226 -6.50 2.74 -21.76
C ARG A 226 -7.04 3.08 -23.15
N GLY A 227 -6.26 2.87 -24.20
CA GLY A 227 -6.66 3.17 -25.59
C GLY A 227 -6.64 4.65 -25.94
N ARG A 228 -5.95 5.45 -25.12
CA ARG A 228 -5.74 6.91 -25.27
C ARG A 228 -4.47 7.28 -24.51
N ASP A 229 -3.75 8.29 -24.98
CA ASP A 229 -2.61 8.83 -24.23
C ASP A 229 -3.09 9.75 -23.10
N GLU A 230 -2.62 9.50 -21.88
CA GLU A 230 -2.85 10.31 -20.68
C GLU A 230 -1.57 11.00 -20.19
N GLY A 231 -0.47 10.87 -20.94
CA GLY A 231 0.88 11.27 -20.55
C GLY A 231 1.53 10.27 -19.59
N TRP A 232 2.85 10.18 -19.64
CA TRP A 232 3.63 9.44 -18.65
C TRP A 232 3.74 10.24 -17.35
N ARG A 233 3.30 9.67 -16.22
CA ARG A 233 3.31 10.31 -14.89
C ARG A 233 4.21 9.55 -13.92
N SER A 234 5.12 10.27 -13.26
CA SER A 234 5.89 9.73 -12.14
C SER A 234 5.01 9.44 -10.92
N LEU A 235 5.46 8.56 -10.02
CA LEU A 235 4.76 8.31 -8.75
C LEU A 235 4.62 9.60 -7.91
N ALA A 236 5.60 10.50 -7.99
CA ALA A 236 5.57 11.80 -7.30
C ALA A 236 4.40 12.69 -7.78
N GLU A 237 4.09 12.69 -9.08
CA GLU A 237 2.97 13.45 -9.67
C GLU A 237 1.61 12.78 -9.45
N LEU A 238 1.59 11.46 -9.28
CA LEU A 238 0.40 10.71 -8.86
C LEU A 238 0.03 11.07 -7.41
N ILE A 239 0.93 10.83 -6.46
CA ILE A 239 0.63 11.00 -5.03
C ILE A 239 0.68 12.45 -4.53
N GLN A 240 1.04 13.43 -5.38
CA GLN A 240 1.17 14.85 -5.00
C GLN A 240 -0.10 15.43 -4.35
N ARG A 241 -1.29 15.03 -4.85
CA ARG A 241 -2.58 15.49 -4.31
C ARG A 241 -2.95 14.77 -3.01
N HIS A 242 -2.66 13.47 -2.92
CA HIS A 242 -2.80 12.65 -1.70
C HIS A 242 -1.94 13.19 -0.55
N ARG A 243 -0.66 13.49 -0.79
CA ARG A 243 0.24 14.09 0.19
C ARG A 243 -0.31 15.40 0.74
N ARG A 244 -0.71 16.34 -0.14
CA ARG A 244 -1.32 17.62 0.25
C ARG A 244 -2.66 17.48 0.99
N PHE A 245 -3.46 16.47 0.67
CA PHE A 245 -4.66 16.17 1.44
C PHE A 245 -4.27 15.80 2.87
N GLY A 246 -3.34 14.86 3.01
CA GLY A 246 -2.79 14.38 4.27
C GLY A 246 -2.02 15.42 5.08
N ASP A 247 -1.47 16.47 4.48
CA ASP A 247 -0.84 17.59 5.18
C ASP A 247 -1.82 18.37 6.09
N ARG A 248 -3.13 18.21 5.86
CA ARG A 248 -4.20 18.74 6.72
C ARG A 248 -4.63 17.77 7.83
N HIS A 249 -4.13 16.54 7.80
CA HIS A 249 -4.38 15.47 8.77
C HIS A 249 -3.02 14.99 9.34
N PRO A 250 -2.31 15.85 10.10
CA PRO A 250 -0.90 15.64 10.42
C PRO A 250 -0.64 14.39 11.29
N GLY A 251 -1.62 13.97 12.09
CA GLY A 251 -1.58 12.75 12.90
C GLY A 251 -1.95 11.47 12.15
N LYS A 252 -1.98 11.49 10.81
CA LYS A 252 -2.28 10.31 9.97
C LYS A 252 -1.07 9.89 9.15
N GLU A 253 -0.88 8.57 9.10
CA GLU A 253 -0.01 7.89 8.15
C GLU A 253 -0.55 8.03 6.73
N LEU A 254 0.35 7.96 5.75
CA LEU A 254 0.03 7.91 4.33
C LEU A 254 0.41 6.53 3.80
N MET A 255 -0.39 5.98 2.89
CA MET A 255 -0.14 4.66 2.32
C MET A 255 -0.44 4.66 0.83
N ILE A 256 0.27 3.82 0.08
CA ILE A 256 -0.03 3.50 -1.31
C ILE A 256 -0.41 2.02 -1.30
N LEU A 257 -1.68 1.71 -1.52
CA LEU A 257 -2.18 0.34 -1.36
C LEU A 257 -2.31 -0.40 -2.70
N GLU A 258 -2.32 0.34 -3.80
CA GLU A 258 -2.18 -0.15 -5.16
C GLU A 258 -1.34 0.86 -5.94
N THR A 259 -0.34 0.38 -6.68
CA THR A 259 0.37 1.21 -7.64
C THR A 259 0.99 0.39 -8.76
N GLY A 260 1.28 1.05 -9.88
CA GLY A 260 1.96 0.44 -11.00
C GLY A 260 2.16 1.43 -12.16
N THR A 261 3.08 1.05 -13.05
CA THR A 261 3.25 1.67 -14.37
C THR A 261 3.28 0.58 -15.43
N VAL A 262 2.80 0.90 -16.62
CA VAL A 262 3.02 0.07 -17.81
C VAL A 262 4.43 0.28 -18.37
N GLU A 263 4.83 -0.60 -19.28
CA GLU A 263 6.02 -0.38 -20.13
C GLU A 263 5.76 0.72 -21.16
N ASP A 264 6.83 1.38 -21.61
CA ASP A 264 6.79 2.34 -22.72
C ASP A 264 7.42 1.70 -23.97
N PRO A 265 6.65 1.47 -25.06
CA PRO A 265 7.18 0.90 -26.30
C PRO A 265 8.27 1.76 -26.97
N ALA A 266 8.32 3.07 -26.70
CA ALA A 266 9.35 3.97 -27.21
C ALA A 266 10.59 4.03 -26.29
N ASP A 267 10.49 3.53 -25.06
CA ASP A 267 11.55 3.59 -24.05
C ASP A 267 11.49 2.36 -23.10
N PRO A 268 12.06 1.21 -23.50
CA PRO A 268 12.02 -0.03 -22.70
C PRO A 268 12.74 0.02 -21.35
N GLY A 269 13.35 1.16 -20.97
CA GLY A 269 13.91 1.39 -19.64
C GLY A 269 13.02 2.23 -18.72
N ARG A 270 11.88 2.76 -19.21
CA ARG A 270 11.10 3.80 -18.51
C ARG A 270 10.41 3.30 -17.25
N LYS A 271 9.86 2.08 -17.26
CA LYS A 271 9.28 1.42 -16.07
C LYS A 271 10.34 1.10 -15.02
N ALA A 272 11.49 0.58 -15.46
CA ALA A 272 12.63 0.32 -14.57
C ALA A 272 13.12 1.59 -13.86
N ARG A 273 13.20 2.73 -14.58
CA ARG A 273 13.48 4.03 -13.97
C ARG A 273 12.38 4.49 -13.02
N TRP A 274 11.11 4.36 -13.38
CA TRP A 274 9.98 4.75 -12.51
C TRP A 274 9.99 4.02 -11.14
N LEU A 275 10.40 2.75 -11.10
CA LEU A 275 10.59 1.99 -9.84
C LEU A 275 11.81 2.49 -9.02
N ALA A 276 12.91 2.84 -9.69
CA ALA A 276 14.07 3.47 -9.04
C ALA A 276 13.74 4.88 -8.51
N ASP A 277 13.01 5.68 -9.29
CA ASP A 277 12.52 7.01 -8.94
C ASP A 277 11.56 6.94 -7.74
N ALA A 278 10.67 5.94 -7.70
CA ALA A 278 9.84 5.67 -6.53
C ALA A 278 10.69 5.35 -5.29
N THR A 279 11.73 4.53 -5.43
CA THR A 279 12.66 4.21 -4.34
C THR A 279 13.37 5.46 -3.80
N ALA A 280 13.89 6.31 -4.70
CA ALA A 280 14.52 7.58 -4.34
C ALA A 280 13.52 8.59 -3.75
N LEU A 281 12.26 8.59 -4.21
CA LEU A 281 11.20 9.46 -3.71
C LEU A 281 10.96 9.24 -2.22
N PHE A 282 10.86 7.99 -1.78
CA PHE A 282 10.59 7.69 -0.38
C PHE A 282 11.80 7.88 0.54
N GLN A 283 13.03 8.02 0.02
CA GLN A 283 14.18 8.40 0.86
C GLN A 283 14.12 9.87 1.32
N ARG A 284 13.29 10.70 0.69
CA ARG A 284 13.20 12.15 0.97
C ARG A 284 12.39 12.45 2.26
N PRO A 285 12.85 13.34 3.15
CA PRO A 285 12.20 13.60 4.45
C PRO A 285 10.73 14.02 4.38
N GLU A 286 10.31 14.73 3.34
CA GLU A 286 8.92 15.19 3.13
C GLU A 286 7.96 14.08 2.67
N TYR A 287 8.46 12.87 2.45
CA TYR A 287 7.70 11.63 2.24
C TYR A 287 7.76 10.68 3.46
N ARG A 288 8.35 11.10 4.60
CA ARG A 288 8.50 10.25 5.80
C ARG A 288 7.20 9.69 6.41
N ARG A 289 6.05 10.27 6.06
CA ARG A 289 4.73 9.79 6.51
C ARG A 289 4.16 8.64 5.68
N TYR A 290 4.79 8.29 4.55
CA TYR A 290 4.44 7.08 3.82
C TYR A 290 4.99 5.85 4.55
N THR A 291 4.12 4.95 5.00
CA THR A 291 4.51 3.75 5.79
C THR A 291 4.24 2.43 5.07
N ALA A 292 3.49 2.44 3.96
CA ALA A 292 3.31 1.27 3.10
C ALA A 292 3.29 1.65 1.60
N LEU A 293 3.86 0.78 0.76
CA LEU A 293 3.68 0.76 -0.69
C LEU A 293 3.42 -0.68 -1.12
N LEU A 294 2.24 -0.91 -1.71
CA LEU A 294 1.86 -2.21 -2.27
C LEU A 294 1.72 -2.08 -3.80
N HIS A 295 2.48 -2.91 -4.53
CA HIS A 295 2.47 -2.95 -5.99
C HIS A 295 1.32 -3.82 -6.49
N TRP A 296 0.71 -3.43 -7.62
CA TRP A 296 -0.31 -4.21 -8.30
C TRP A 296 0.30 -4.90 -9.52
N ASP A 297 0.41 -6.21 -9.44
CA ASP A 297 1.04 -7.06 -10.47
C ASP A 297 0.02 -7.88 -11.28
N ALA A 298 -1.28 -7.73 -10.99
CA ALA A 298 -2.30 -8.60 -11.56
C ALA A 298 -2.35 -8.49 -13.10
N ARG A 299 -2.25 -9.65 -13.76
CA ARG A 299 -2.34 -9.81 -15.23
C ARG A 299 -3.76 -9.57 -15.73
N HIS A 300 -4.19 -8.30 -15.73
CA HIS A 300 -5.53 -7.85 -16.10
C HIS A 300 -5.78 -7.91 -17.61
N GLY A 301 -5.85 -9.14 -18.14
CA GLY A 301 -6.38 -9.43 -19.46
C GLY A 301 -7.82 -8.93 -19.58
N ARG A 302 -8.03 -7.87 -20.35
CA ARG A 302 -9.33 -7.60 -20.96
C ARG A 302 -9.49 -8.57 -22.13
N PRO A 303 -10.69 -9.15 -22.37
CA PRO A 303 -10.92 -9.98 -23.56
C PRO A 303 -10.62 -9.22 -24.86
N GLU A 304 -10.88 -7.91 -24.87
CA GLU A 304 -10.60 -7.01 -25.99
C GLU A 304 -9.97 -5.70 -25.49
N GLY A 305 -8.93 -5.24 -26.19
CA GLY A 305 -8.19 -4.00 -25.90
C GLY A 305 -6.80 -4.20 -25.26
N PRO A 306 -5.95 -3.16 -25.25
CA PRO A 306 -4.59 -3.25 -24.73
C PRO A 306 -4.56 -3.60 -23.23
N THR A 307 -3.73 -4.58 -22.89
CA THR A 307 -3.53 -5.02 -21.51
C THR A 307 -2.64 -4.03 -20.75
N CYS A 308 -3.12 -3.45 -19.65
CA CYS A 308 -2.27 -2.64 -18.79
C CYS A 308 -1.26 -3.53 -18.04
N ALA A 309 -0.04 -3.63 -18.57
CA ALA A 309 1.03 -4.49 -18.07
C ALA A 309 1.69 -3.94 -16.78
N TRP A 310 0.95 -3.98 -15.66
CA TRP A 310 1.42 -3.53 -14.35
C TRP A 310 2.47 -4.44 -13.72
N ASP A 311 2.33 -5.75 -13.93
CA ASP A 311 3.25 -6.81 -13.51
C ASP A 311 4.72 -6.39 -13.65
N TYR A 312 5.49 -6.37 -12.55
CA TYR A 312 6.89 -5.93 -12.56
C TYR A 312 7.79 -6.82 -13.44
N ARG A 313 7.30 -8.01 -13.84
CA ARG A 313 7.95 -8.97 -14.74
C ARG A 313 7.73 -8.67 -16.22
N SER A 314 7.02 -7.59 -16.55
CA SER A 314 6.76 -7.16 -17.93
C SER A 314 8.02 -7.01 -18.78
N SER A 315 9.17 -6.76 -18.15
CA SER A 315 10.48 -6.89 -18.78
C SER A 315 11.56 -7.18 -17.73
N GLU A 316 12.68 -7.77 -18.17
CA GLU A 316 13.86 -8.04 -17.34
C GLU A 316 14.46 -6.77 -16.67
N PRO A 317 14.55 -5.60 -17.35
CA PRO A 317 14.88 -4.34 -16.68
C PRO A 317 13.93 -3.99 -15.52
N SER A 318 12.62 -4.18 -15.70
CA SER A 318 11.59 -3.91 -14.68
C SER A 318 11.70 -4.86 -13.49
N LEU A 319 11.96 -6.15 -13.72
CA LEU A 319 12.18 -7.13 -12.65
C LEU A 319 13.45 -6.82 -11.83
N ARG A 320 14.54 -6.42 -12.47
CA ARG A 320 15.75 -5.98 -11.76
C ARG A 320 15.54 -4.71 -10.94
N ALA A 321 14.77 -3.75 -11.45
CA ALA A 321 14.43 -2.54 -10.71
C ALA A 321 13.52 -2.83 -9.50
N TRP A 322 12.58 -3.77 -9.63
CA TRP A 322 11.76 -4.27 -8.50
C TRP A 322 12.62 -4.94 -7.42
N ARG A 323 13.54 -5.83 -7.80
CA ARG A 323 14.51 -6.45 -6.87
C ARG A 323 15.37 -5.40 -6.15
N ALA A 324 15.85 -4.39 -6.86
CA ALA A 324 16.62 -3.29 -6.28
C ALA A 324 15.79 -2.42 -5.31
N MET A 325 14.51 -2.18 -5.63
CA MET A 325 13.55 -1.51 -4.75
C MET A 325 13.31 -2.32 -3.46
N ALA A 326 13.09 -3.64 -3.57
CA ALA A 326 12.88 -4.53 -2.43
C ALA A 326 14.11 -4.69 -1.53
N ALA A 327 15.32 -4.54 -2.08
CA ALA A 327 16.58 -4.54 -1.33
C ALA A 327 16.92 -3.18 -0.68
N ALA A 328 16.20 -2.09 -0.98
CA ALA A 328 16.53 -0.77 -0.48
C ALA A 328 16.20 -0.61 1.01
N PRO A 329 17.06 0.06 1.84
CA PRO A 329 16.82 0.23 3.27
C PRO A 329 15.48 0.90 3.65
N VAL A 330 14.94 1.75 2.78
CA VAL A 330 13.62 2.38 2.97
C VAL A 330 12.46 1.36 2.91
N PHE A 331 12.69 0.17 2.36
CA PHE A 331 11.77 -0.98 2.29
C PHE A 331 12.28 -2.19 3.10
N ALA A 332 13.23 -2.00 4.01
CA ALA A 332 13.77 -3.05 4.89
C ALA A 332 12.80 -3.51 6.00
N ALA A 333 11.52 -3.19 5.90
CA ALA A 333 10.53 -3.66 6.87
C ALA A 333 10.43 -5.19 6.81
N SER A 334 10.27 -5.78 7.98
CA SER A 334 9.92 -7.19 8.19
C SER A 334 8.85 -7.24 9.28
N VAL A 335 8.02 -8.28 9.27
CA VAL A 335 7.14 -8.54 10.40
C VAL A 335 7.98 -9.20 11.49
N PRO A 336 8.08 -8.63 12.70
CA PRO A 336 8.80 -9.29 13.79
C PRO A 336 8.05 -10.57 14.14
N CYS A 337 8.65 -11.72 13.86
CA CYS A 337 8.02 -12.99 14.20
C CYS A 337 7.88 -13.06 15.73
N PRO A 338 6.68 -13.29 16.29
CA PRO A 338 6.49 -13.34 17.73
C PRO A 338 7.40 -14.40 18.39
N PRO A 339 7.73 -14.29 19.70
CA PRO A 339 8.75 -15.11 20.39
C PRO A 339 8.55 -16.64 20.37
N ASN A 340 7.43 -17.10 19.79
CA ASN A 340 7.03 -18.50 19.71
C ASN A 340 7.07 -19.04 18.27
N CYS A 341 7.49 -18.23 17.27
CA CYS A 341 7.80 -18.73 15.94
C CYS A 341 8.98 -19.69 16.01
N ARG A 342 8.95 -20.76 15.21
CA ARG A 342 10.17 -21.48 14.84
C ARG A 342 10.85 -20.75 13.69
N GLU A 343 12.15 -20.92 13.52
CA GLU A 343 12.86 -20.38 12.35
C GLU A 343 12.28 -20.97 11.04
N GLU A 344 11.75 -22.20 11.12
CA GLU A 344 10.96 -22.88 10.08
C GLU A 344 9.68 -22.14 9.65
N ASP A 345 9.05 -21.37 10.55
CA ASP A 345 7.86 -20.54 10.25
C ASP A 345 8.22 -19.17 9.64
N ALA A 346 9.46 -18.72 9.87
CA ALA A 346 9.96 -17.40 9.48
C ALA A 346 10.77 -17.43 8.17
N GLY A 347 11.41 -18.57 7.86
CA GLY A 347 12.23 -18.76 6.67
C GLY A 347 11.49 -19.46 5.54
N GLY A 348 11.31 -18.77 4.41
CA GLY A 348 11.21 -19.47 3.12
C GLY A 348 12.47 -20.31 2.91
N GLY A 349 12.32 -21.58 2.54
CA GLY A 349 13.33 -22.62 2.72
C GLY A 349 14.72 -22.28 2.16
N ALA A 350 15.66 -21.95 3.04
CA ALA A 350 17.05 -21.74 2.68
C ALA A 350 17.76 -23.07 2.42
N LEU A 351 18.41 -23.19 1.26
CA LEU A 351 19.34 -24.29 1.00
C LEU A 351 20.52 -24.21 1.98
N GLY A 352 20.64 -25.22 2.85
CA GLY A 352 21.63 -25.21 3.93
C GLY A 352 23.08 -25.17 3.44
N PRO A 353 23.98 -24.41 4.11
CA PRO A 353 25.38 -24.36 3.73
C PRO A 353 26.09 -25.68 4.04
N VAL A 354 26.63 -26.33 3.01
CA VAL A 354 27.54 -27.47 3.19
C VAL A 354 28.83 -26.98 3.85
N LEU A 355 29.28 -27.68 4.90
CA LEU A 355 30.27 -27.19 5.85
C LEU A 355 31.63 -26.89 5.22
N ALA A 356 32.18 -25.71 5.52
CA ALA A 356 33.62 -25.46 5.48
C ALA A 356 34.29 -26.04 6.74
N ALA A 357 34.70 -27.32 6.68
CA ALA A 357 35.25 -28.03 7.85
C ALA A 357 36.38 -29.02 7.50
N VAL A 358 37.54 -28.52 7.05
CA VAL A 358 38.81 -29.25 7.10
C VAL A 358 39.90 -28.33 7.66
N GLY A 359 40.28 -28.55 8.91
CA GLY A 359 41.46 -27.92 9.53
C GLY A 359 42.76 -28.61 9.09
N ALA A 360 43.89 -27.92 9.22
CA ALA A 360 45.16 -28.36 8.66
C ALA A 360 45.77 -29.59 9.39
N ALA A 361 45.94 -30.69 8.66
CA ALA A 361 46.89 -31.76 8.95
C ALA A 361 47.22 -32.53 7.65
N GLY A 362 48.47 -32.97 7.47
CA GLY A 362 48.90 -33.83 6.35
C GLY A 362 49.84 -33.15 5.35
N VAL A 363 51.04 -33.71 5.22
CA VAL A 363 52.09 -33.34 4.25
C VAL A 363 52.39 -34.57 3.37
N LEU A 364 52.98 -34.37 2.18
CA LEU A 364 53.44 -35.35 1.17
C LEU A 364 52.45 -35.80 0.08
N ALA A 365 52.62 -35.17 -1.09
CA ALA A 365 52.99 -35.78 -2.39
C ALA A 365 52.31 -37.07 -2.92
N ALA A 366 51.75 -36.95 -4.14
CA ALA A 366 51.85 -37.95 -5.21
C ALA A 366 51.74 -37.27 -6.59
N LEU A 367 52.20 -37.93 -7.67
CA LEU A 367 52.20 -37.43 -9.05
C LEU A 367 51.38 -38.32 -9.99
N GLY A 368 50.80 -37.71 -11.04
CA GLY A 368 50.26 -38.41 -12.23
C GLY A 368 48.83 -38.97 -12.11
N ALA A 369 48.23 -39.52 -13.16
CA ALA A 369 48.54 -39.41 -14.61
C ALA A 369 47.36 -39.92 -15.46
N GLY A 370 47.08 -39.27 -16.60
CA GLY A 370 46.10 -39.71 -17.62
C GLY A 370 44.61 -39.57 -17.24
N GLY A 371 43.66 -39.63 -18.19
CA GLY A 371 43.82 -39.57 -19.65
C GLY A 371 42.71 -40.30 -20.43
N TRP A 372 42.07 -39.60 -21.39
CA TRP A 372 41.08 -40.15 -22.36
C TRP A 372 39.77 -40.69 -21.73
N LEU A 373 38.69 -41.04 -22.45
CA LEU A 373 38.45 -41.20 -23.89
C LEU A 373 37.06 -40.61 -24.31
N LEU A 374 36.85 -40.45 -25.61
CA LEU A 374 35.62 -39.96 -26.28
C LEU A 374 34.64 -41.12 -26.64
N LEU A 375 33.58 -40.75 -27.39
CA LEU A 375 32.68 -41.58 -28.25
C LEU A 375 31.42 -42.22 -27.59
N ARG A 376 30.31 -42.47 -28.31
CA ARG A 376 29.64 -41.79 -29.47
C ARG A 376 28.25 -42.41 -29.72
N SER A 377 27.29 -41.60 -30.18
CA SER A 377 26.08 -41.92 -30.99
C SER A 377 25.61 -43.37 -31.25
N SER A 378 24.28 -43.57 -31.28
CA SER A 378 23.62 -44.23 -32.42
C SER A 378 22.14 -43.78 -32.61
N ARG A 379 21.50 -44.18 -33.71
CA ARG A 379 20.10 -43.89 -34.09
C ARG A 379 19.36 -45.21 -34.37
N ARG A 380 18.02 -45.26 -34.20
CA ARG A 380 17.04 -45.70 -35.25
C ARG A 380 15.55 -45.69 -34.79
N ARG A 381 14.69 -45.45 -35.78
CA ARG A 381 13.24 -45.80 -35.92
C ARG A 381 13.14 -46.95 -36.97
N PRO A 382 11.97 -47.47 -37.47
CA PRO A 382 10.55 -47.10 -37.28
C PRO A 382 9.53 -48.27 -37.10
N GLY A 383 8.24 -47.94 -37.04
CA GLY A 383 7.06 -48.79 -37.32
C GLY A 383 5.76 -47.99 -37.01
N THR A 384 4.89 -47.60 -37.97
CA THR A 384 3.83 -48.36 -38.68
C THR A 384 2.74 -48.94 -37.76
N GLY A 385 1.44 -48.63 -37.88
CA GLY A 385 0.73 -47.66 -38.75
C GLY A 385 -0.81 -47.86 -38.68
N GLY A 386 -1.63 -46.90 -39.13
CA GLY A 386 -3.10 -47.06 -39.21
C GLY A 386 -3.95 -45.77 -39.30
N GLY A 387 -5.11 -45.87 -39.96
CA GLY A 387 -6.17 -44.84 -40.19
C GLY A 387 -7.08 -45.30 -41.34
N PRO A 388 -7.99 -44.48 -41.93
CA PRO A 388 -8.61 -43.23 -41.46
C PRO A 388 -10.16 -43.15 -41.71
N GLY A 389 -10.83 -42.08 -41.24
CA GLY A 389 -12.24 -41.74 -41.58
C GLY A 389 -13.33 -42.46 -40.75
N SER A 390 -14.61 -42.04 -40.72
CA SER A 390 -15.32 -40.92 -41.39
C SER A 390 -16.48 -40.40 -40.46
N ALA A 391 -16.76 -39.08 -40.37
CA ALA A 391 -17.78 -38.28 -41.08
C ALA A 391 -19.24 -38.32 -40.51
N GLY A 392 -19.82 -37.13 -40.25
CA GLY A 392 -21.23 -36.87 -39.87
C GLY A 392 -21.52 -36.79 -38.35
N GLY A 393 -22.42 -35.93 -37.84
CA GLY A 393 -23.13 -34.82 -38.50
C GLY A 393 -24.23 -34.15 -37.63
N THR A 394 -24.52 -32.86 -37.91
CA THR A 394 -25.74 -32.07 -37.57
C THR A 394 -26.13 -31.76 -36.11
N GLY A 395 -26.59 -30.51 -35.88
CA GLY A 395 -27.29 -30.02 -34.67
C GLY A 395 -26.47 -28.99 -33.86
N GLY A 396 -26.98 -27.80 -33.49
CA GLY A 396 -28.24 -27.12 -33.84
C GLY A 396 -28.79 -26.30 -32.65
N THR A 397 -29.12 -25.01 -32.85
CA THR A 397 -29.40 -23.99 -31.78
C THR A 397 -28.16 -23.68 -30.90
N GLY A 398 -27.97 -22.50 -30.28
CA GLY A 398 -28.74 -21.25 -30.15
C GLY A 398 -28.65 -20.74 -28.69
N GLY A 399 -28.54 -19.45 -28.34
CA GLY A 399 -28.35 -18.20 -29.09
C GLY A 399 -28.25 -17.00 -28.11
N THR A 400 -27.72 -15.86 -28.56
CA THR A 400 -27.86 -14.48 -27.99
C THR A 400 -28.13 -14.26 -26.49
N GLY A 401 -27.18 -13.65 -25.77
CA GLY A 401 -27.41 -13.01 -24.47
C GLY A 401 -26.18 -12.22 -24.00
N GLY A 402 -26.34 -10.92 -23.71
CA GLY A 402 -25.24 -10.04 -23.27
C GLY A 402 -25.33 -9.64 -21.78
N GLY A 403 -24.25 -9.07 -21.25
CA GLY A 403 -24.15 -8.57 -19.87
C GLY A 403 -22.86 -7.80 -19.60
#